data_AF-V2YKA5-F1
#
_entry.id   AF-V2YKA5-F1
#
_cell.length_a   1.000
_cell.length_b   1.000
_cell.length_c   1.000
_cell.angle_alpha   90.00
_cell.angle_beta   90.00
_cell.angle_gamma   90.00
#
_symmetry.space_group_name_H-M   'P 1'
#
loop_
_entity.id
_entity.type
_entity.pdbx_description
1 polymer ?
#
loop_
_entity_poly.entity_id
_entity_poly.type
_entity_poly.pdbx_seq_one_letter_code
_entity_poly.pdbx_strand_id
1 'polypeptide(L)'
;MLAARFALNAARSPRAFSYVPSRSLITLKDTKYIATATATGEGWDGEVSSGGLDLKLAVPKELGGSGNGQNPDQLLAMGYASCLLGSIHAVAAEKGKADAVKNAKVHASVHIGTPNEMSGLGLAVYVKVEGVDDGELLKAGHEFCPYGRLFREGGIAEISKS
;
A
#
# COMPACT_ATOMS: atom_id res chain seq x y z
N MET A 1 -67.71 17.75 7.23
CA MET A 1 -66.55 16.92 6.81
C MET A 1 -65.41 17.85 6.46
N LEU A 2 -64.26 17.69 7.14
CA LEU A 2 -62.88 18.16 6.86
C LEU A 2 -62.68 19.64 6.42
N ALA A 3 -61.69 20.40 6.90
CA ALA A 3 -60.30 19.98 6.97
C ALA A 3 -59.52 20.78 8.04
N ALA A 4 -58.58 20.06 8.64
CA ALA A 4 -57.65 20.52 9.65
C ALA A 4 -56.55 21.43 9.06
N ARG A 5 -56.10 22.35 9.92
CA ARG A 5 -54.85 23.10 9.84
C ARG A 5 -53.65 22.17 9.67
N PHE A 6 -52.67 22.52 8.83
CA PHE A 6 -51.26 22.22 9.11
C PHE A 6 -50.37 23.30 8.48
N ALA A 7 -49.73 24.07 9.34
CA ALA A 7 -48.60 24.92 8.98
C ALA A 7 -47.37 24.02 8.76
N LEU A 8 -46.80 24.04 7.56
CA LEU A 8 -45.53 23.38 7.26
C LEU A 8 -44.39 24.28 7.73
N ASN A 9 -43.78 23.90 8.85
CA ASN A 9 -42.48 24.41 9.28
C ASN A 9 -41.43 24.00 8.25
N ALA A 10 -40.71 24.99 7.70
CA ALA A 10 -39.51 24.78 6.91
C ALA A 10 -38.38 24.27 7.83
N ALA A 11 -38.22 22.96 7.91
CA ALA A 11 -37.06 22.34 8.54
C ALA A 11 -35.83 22.54 7.63
N ARG A 12 -34.85 23.33 8.09
CA ARG A 12 -33.52 23.40 7.48
C ARG A 12 -32.87 22.01 7.55
N SER A 13 -32.54 21.45 6.38
CA SER A 13 -31.67 20.28 6.27
C SER A 13 -30.34 20.57 6.96
N PRO A 14 -29.81 19.68 7.82
CA PRO A 14 -28.44 19.81 8.26
C PRO A 14 -27.53 19.70 7.03
N ARG A 15 -26.57 20.62 6.90
CA ARG A 15 -25.52 20.54 5.87
C ARG A 15 -24.79 19.23 6.10
N ALA A 16 -24.81 18.34 5.10
CA ALA A 16 -23.96 17.16 5.07
C ALA A 16 -22.52 17.64 5.28
N PHE A 17 -21.90 17.19 6.37
CA PHE A 17 -20.49 17.43 6.61
C PHE A 17 -19.73 16.51 5.65
N SER A 18 -19.45 17.01 4.45
CA SER A 18 -18.60 16.31 3.50
C SER A 18 -17.16 16.37 4.03
N TYR A 19 -16.76 15.37 4.80
CA TYR A 19 -15.35 15.12 5.05
C TYR A 19 -14.74 14.64 3.74
N VAL A 20 -14.15 15.57 2.99
CA VAL A 20 -13.20 15.20 1.94
C VAL A 20 -11.90 14.92 2.67
N PRO A 21 -11.43 13.65 2.78
CA PRO A 21 -10.12 13.38 3.35
C PRO A 21 -9.08 14.14 2.54
N SER A 22 -8.41 15.13 3.15
CA SER A 22 -7.18 15.67 2.57
C SER A 22 -6.13 14.57 2.72
N ARG A 23 -5.89 13.80 1.66
CA ARG A 23 -4.74 12.89 1.66
C ARG A 23 -3.48 13.73 1.88
N SER A 24 -2.71 13.40 2.93
CA SER A 24 -1.43 14.04 3.16
C SER A 24 -0.41 13.38 2.23
N LEU A 25 0.28 14.14 1.37
CA LEU A 25 1.35 13.57 0.55
C LEU A 25 2.63 13.51 1.39
N ILE A 26 3.26 12.33 1.45
CA ILE A 26 4.56 12.18 2.10
C ILE A 26 5.62 12.86 1.22
N THR A 27 6.20 13.94 1.73
CA THR A 27 7.39 14.60 1.18
C THR A 27 8.60 14.28 2.05
N LEU A 28 9.80 14.24 1.46
CA LEU A 28 11.04 13.99 2.20
C LEU A 28 11.77 15.30 2.48
N LYS A 29 11.99 15.63 3.75
CA LYS A 29 12.86 16.75 4.17
C LYS A 29 14.34 16.40 3.99
N ASP A 30 14.70 15.14 4.21
CA ASP A 30 16.06 14.63 4.15
C ASP A 30 16.05 13.20 3.59
N THR A 31 16.89 12.94 2.59
CA THR A 31 16.95 11.67 1.88
C THR A 31 18.12 10.86 2.41
N LYS A 32 17.82 9.73 3.09
CA LYS A 32 18.84 8.86 3.68
C LYS A 32 19.41 7.82 2.72
N TYR A 33 18.62 7.36 1.77
CA TYR A 33 18.98 6.30 0.83
C TYR A 33 18.16 6.41 -0.45
N ILE A 34 18.77 6.03 -1.58
CA ILE A 34 18.13 5.99 -2.90
C ILE A 34 18.41 4.62 -3.51
N ALA A 35 17.35 3.87 -3.82
CA ALA A 35 17.42 2.70 -4.68
C ALA A 35 17.04 3.11 -6.11
N THR A 36 17.75 2.59 -7.11
CA THR A 36 17.42 2.81 -8.53
C THR A 36 17.22 1.46 -9.22
N ALA A 37 16.28 1.42 -10.16
CA ALA A 37 16.01 0.25 -10.98
C ALA A 37 15.70 0.69 -12.41
N THR A 38 16.06 -0.15 -13.38
CA THR A 38 15.79 0.09 -14.81
C THR A 38 15.00 -1.09 -15.35
N ALA A 39 13.87 -0.83 -15.99
CA ALA A 39 13.12 -1.83 -16.75
C ALA A 39 13.31 -1.58 -18.26
N THR A 40 13.55 -2.65 -19.04
CA THR A 40 13.74 -2.60 -20.49
C THR A 40 12.99 -3.75 -21.17
N GLY A 41 12.84 -3.69 -22.50
CA GLY A 41 12.17 -4.74 -23.28
C GLY A 41 10.69 -4.45 -23.54
N GLU A 42 9.91 -5.52 -23.77
CA GLU A 42 8.52 -5.47 -24.25
C GLU A 42 7.51 -5.19 -23.12
N GLY A 43 7.75 -4.15 -22.33
CA GLY A 43 6.85 -3.76 -21.24
C GLY A 43 6.80 -4.81 -20.12
N TRP A 44 5.62 -5.39 -19.87
CA TRP A 44 5.40 -6.33 -18.76
C TRP A 44 6.01 -7.74 -19.00
N ASP A 45 6.49 -8.02 -20.21
CA ASP A 45 7.26 -9.23 -20.56
C ASP A 45 8.75 -8.91 -20.78
N GLY A 46 9.24 -7.81 -20.21
CA GLY A 46 10.63 -7.36 -20.30
C GLY A 46 11.55 -7.89 -19.20
N GLU A 47 12.56 -7.09 -18.86
CA GLU A 47 13.51 -7.36 -17.77
C GLU A 47 13.61 -6.14 -16.85
N VAL A 48 13.89 -6.37 -15.57
CA VAL A 48 14.17 -5.30 -14.59
C VAL A 48 15.47 -5.58 -13.85
N SER A 49 16.30 -4.56 -13.72
CA SER A 49 17.59 -4.62 -13.03
C SER A 49 17.71 -3.57 -11.93
N SER A 50 18.30 -3.92 -10.79
CA SER A 50 18.60 -3.01 -9.69
C SER A 50 19.77 -3.52 -8.85
N GLY A 51 20.88 -2.78 -8.81
CA GLY A 51 21.99 -3.10 -7.90
C GLY A 51 22.55 -4.53 -7.99
N GLY A 52 22.55 -5.13 -9.19
CA GLY A 52 22.99 -6.52 -9.42
C GLY A 52 21.90 -7.58 -9.27
N LEU A 53 20.66 -7.19 -8.98
CA LEU A 53 19.48 -8.05 -9.10
C LEU A 53 18.88 -7.89 -10.50
N ASP A 54 18.93 -8.95 -11.29
CA ASP A 54 18.35 -9.00 -12.65
C ASP A 54 17.20 -10.01 -12.67
N LEU A 55 16.01 -9.56 -13.08
CA LEU A 55 14.81 -10.39 -13.13
C LEU A 55 14.14 -10.31 -14.50
N LYS A 56 13.80 -11.48 -15.05
CA LYS A 56 12.89 -11.58 -16.18
C LYS A 56 11.46 -11.40 -15.71
N LEU A 57 10.73 -10.54 -16.39
CA LEU A 57 9.33 -10.28 -16.14
C LEU A 57 8.46 -11.07 -17.12
N ALA A 58 7.25 -11.42 -16.66
CA ALA A 58 6.22 -11.94 -17.50
C ALA A 58 4.85 -11.47 -17.02
N VAL A 59 3.95 -11.22 -17.97
CA VAL A 59 2.54 -10.97 -17.64
C VAL A 59 1.95 -12.23 -16.98
N PRO A 60 1.26 -12.11 -15.83
CA PRO A 60 0.57 -13.24 -15.20
C PRO A 60 -0.47 -13.90 -16.12
N LYS A 61 -0.72 -15.19 -15.93
CA LYS A 61 -1.71 -15.94 -16.76
C LYS A 61 -3.11 -15.37 -16.63
N GLU A 62 -3.44 -14.90 -15.44
CA GLU A 62 -4.72 -14.26 -15.09
C GLU A 62 -4.94 -12.95 -15.88
N LEU A 63 -3.88 -12.34 -16.38
CA LEU A 63 -3.91 -11.15 -17.24
C LEU A 63 -3.62 -11.48 -18.71
N GLY A 64 -3.68 -12.77 -19.09
CA GLY A 64 -3.51 -13.24 -20.46
C GLY A 64 -2.06 -13.46 -20.90
N GLY A 65 -1.12 -13.42 -19.97
CA GLY A 65 0.30 -13.60 -20.26
C GLY A 65 0.81 -15.04 -20.16
N SER A 66 2.12 -15.21 -20.35
CA SER A 66 2.77 -16.51 -20.25
C SER A 66 2.89 -17.00 -18.79
N GLY A 67 3.04 -16.07 -17.84
CA GLY A 67 3.40 -16.36 -16.45
C GLY A 67 4.82 -16.92 -16.27
N ASN A 68 5.67 -16.91 -17.29
CA ASN A 68 7.01 -17.52 -17.27
C ASN A 68 8.09 -16.53 -16.78
N GLY A 69 7.84 -15.86 -15.66
CA GLY A 69 8.71 -14.82 -15.12
C GLY A 69 8.19 -14.29 -13.79
N GLN A 70 8.89 -13.31 -13.23
CA GLN A 70 8.38 -12.52 -12.11
C GLN A 70 7.43 -11.43 -12.62
N ASN A 71 6.77 -10.71 -11.73
CA ASN A 71 5.96 -9.57 -12.11
C ASN A 71 6.06 -8.42 -11.10
N PRO A 72 5.69 -7.18 -11.48
CA PRO A 72 5.74 -6.03 -10.60
C PRO A 72 4.95 -6.21 -9.29
N ASP A 73 3.83 -6.94 -9.32
CA ASP A 73 2.98 -7.18 -8.16
C ASP A 73 3.67 -8.06 -7.11
N GLN A 74 4.42 -9.08 -7.54
CA GLN A 74 5.26 -9.90 -6.67
C GLN A 74 6.37 -9.07 -6.02
N LEU A 75 7.02 -8.19 -6.78
CA LEU A 75 8.07 -7.31 -6.25
C LEU A 75 7.51 -6.35 -5.20
N LEU A 76 6.32 -5.80 -5.44
CA LEU A 76 5.61 -5.00 -4.45
C LEU A 76 5.25 -5.81 -3.20
N ALA A 77 4.76 -7.04 -3.35
CA ALA A 77 4.45 -7.92 -2.22
C ALA A 77 5.70 -8.22 -1.37
N MET A 78 6.82 -8.55 -2.01
CA MET A 78 8.11 -8.79 -1.36
C MET A 78 8.62 -7.55 -0.62
N GLY A 79 8.55 -6.38 -1.27
CA GLY A 79 8.94 -5.11 -0.68
C GLY A 79 8.09 -4.75 0.54
N TYR A 80 6.77 -4.90 0.44
CA TYR A 80 5.87 -4.60 1.55
C TYR A 80 6.12 -5.55 2.73
N ALA A 81 6.12 -6.86 2.49
CA ALA A 81 6.29 -7.85 3.55
C ALA A 81 7.61 -7.66 4.32
N SER A 82 8.71 -7.48 3.59
CA SER A 82 10.03 -7.26 4.19
C SER A 82 10.13 -5.92 4.94
N CYS A 83 9.56 -4.85 4.38
CA CYS A 83 9.55 -3.53 5.01
C CYS A 83 8.77 -3.52 6.33
N LEU A 84 7.59 -4.14 6.36
CA LEU A 84 6.78 -4.22 7.58
C LEU A 84 7.43 -5.11 8.64
N LEU A 85 7.98 -6.26 8.25
CA LEU A 85 8.69 -7.13 9.19
C LEU A 85 9.87 -6.39 9.83
N GLY A 86 10.70 -5.72 9.03
CA GLY A 86 11.82 -4.90 9.54
C GLY A 86 11.36 -3.79 10.49
N SER A 87 10.22 -3.16 10.18
CA SER A 87 9.63 -2.10 11.01
C SER A 87 9.15 -2.62 12.38
N ILE A 88 8.52 -3.79 12.40
CA ILE A 88 8.12 -4.47 13.65
C ILE A 88 9.36 -4.77 14.50
N HIS A 89 10.42 -5.33 13.90
CA HIS A 89 11.67 -5.61 14.61
C HIS A 89 12.35 -4.35 15.16
N ALA A 90 12.38 -3.26 14.39
CA ALA A 90 12.96 -1.99 14.82
C ALA A 90 12.25 -1.42 16.05
N VAL A 91 10.92 -1.34 16.00
CA VAL A 91 10.11 -0.85 17.14
C VAL A 91 10.20 -1.78 18.34
N ALA A 92 10.23 -3.10 18.12
CA ALA A 92 10.42 -4.07 19.19
C ALA A 92 11.77 -3.87 19.91
N ALA A 93 12.84 -3.66 19.15
CA ALA A 93 14.16 -3.39 19.71
C ALA A 93 14.18 -2.08 20.52
N GLU A 94 13.62 -1.00 19.99
CA GLU A 94 13.50 0.30 20.69
C GLU A 94 12.75 0.16 22.02
N LYS A 95 11.72 -0.69 22.06
CA LYS A 95 10.90 -0.95 23.26
C LYS A 95 11.47 -2.02 24.19
N GLY A 96 12.64 -2.59 23.90
CA GLY A 96 13.23 -3.68 24.70
C GLY A 96 12.44 -5.00 24.64
N LYS A 97 11.70 -5.23 23.55
CA LYS A 97 10.80 -6.39 23.33
C LYS A 97 11.25 -7.27 22.14
N ALA A 98 12.54 -7.29 21.79
CA ALA A 98 13.03 -8.04 20.63
C ALA A 98 12.66 -9.54 20.66
N ASP A 99 12.58 -10.13 21.85
CA ASP A 99 12.19 -11.53 22.03
C ASP A 99 10.74 -11.82 21.61
N ALA A 100 9.85 -10.82 21.68
CA ALA A 100 8.43 -10.95 21.34
C ALA A 100 8.16 -11.06 19.84
N VAL A 101 9.16 -10.85 18.99
CA VAL A 101 9.02 -10.86 17.52
C VAL A 101 9.97 -11.83 16.83
N LYS A 102 10.67 -12.70 17.58
CA LYS A 102 11.65 -13.65 17.03
C LYS A 102 11.10 -14.56 15.93
N ASN A 103 9.82 -14.91 16.04
CA ASN A 103 9.12 -15.79 15.09
C ASN A 103 8.15 -15.02 14.19
N ALA A 104 8.27 -13.69 14.14
CA ALA A 104 7.36 -12.86 13.36
C ALA A 104 7.47 -13.19 11.87
N LYS A 105 6.32 -13.34 11.21
CA LYS A 105 6.22 -13.51 9.76
C LYS A 105 5.21 -12.53 9.22
N VAL A 106 5.55 -11.89 8.10
CA VAL A 106 4.63 -11.00 7.39
C VAL A 106 4.32 -11.61 6.03
N HIS A 107 3.03 -11.75 5.74
CA HIS A 107 2.50 -12.20 4.47
C HIS A 107 1.79 -11.02 3.81
N ALA A 108 2.30 -10.55 2.67
CA ALA A 108 1.64 -9.53 1.88
C ALA A 108 1.09 -10.16 0.59
N SER A 109 -0.17 -9.84 0.27
CA SER A 109 -0.84 -10.24 -0.95
C SER A 109 -1.22 -8.98 -1.73
N VAL A 110 -0.69 -8.86 -2.94
CA VAL A 110 -1.02 -7.79 -3.89
C VAL A 110 -2.06 -8.33 -4.85
N HIS A 111 -3.19 -7.63 -4.94
CA HIS A 111 -4.31 -7.96 -5.82
C HIS A 111 -4.37 -6.90 -6.90
N ILE A 112 -4.35 -7.34 -8.16
CA ILE A 112 -4.54 -6.50 -9.33
C ILE A 112 -5.91 -6.76 -9.95
N GLY A 113 -6.60 -5.70 -10.35
CA GLY A 113 -7.92 -5.83 -10.96
C GLY A 113 -8.54 -4.49 -11.32
N THR A 114 -9.79 -4.50 -11.77
CA THR A 114 -10.54 -3.28 -12.10
C THR A 114 -11.12 -2.67 -10.83
N PRO A 115 -10.80 -1.41 -10.50
CA PRO A 115 -11.38 -0.72 -9.34
C PRO A 115 -12.83 -0.29 -9.61
N ASN A 116 -13.65 -0.21 -8.56
CA ASN A 116 -15.08 0.07 -8.68
C ASN A 116 -15.42 1.45 -9.27
N GLU A 117 -14.60 2.47 -8.97
CA GLU A 117 -14.93 3.88 -9.23
C GLU A 117 -14.08 4.52 -10.34
N MET A 118 -13.26 3.73 -11.05
CA MET A 118 -12.45 4.23 -12.15
C MET A 118 -12.15 3.16 -13.20
N SER A 119 -11.94 3.59 -14.45
CA SER A 119 -11.48 2.71 -15.52
C SER A 119 -10.00 2.34 -15.35
N GLY A 120 -9.60 1.19 -15.88
CA GLY A 120 -8.20 0.73 -15.90
C GLY A 120 -7.90 -0.30 -14.83
N LEU A 121 -6.63 -0.42 -14.47
CA LEU A 121 -6.14 -1.33 -13.44
C LEU A 121 -5.87 -0.58 -12.14
N GLY A 122 -6.20 -1.22 -11.03
CA GLY A 122 -5.91 -0.80 -9.67
C GLY A 122 -5.24 -1.92 -8.89
N LEU A 123 -4.65 -1.54 -7.75
CA LEU A 123 -3.99 -2.46 -6.83
C LEU A 123 -4.61 -2.34 -5.44
N ALA A 124 -4.75 -3.48 -4.77
CA ALA A 124 -5.05 -3.59 -3.34
C ALA A 124 -3.98 -4.46 -2.66
N VAL A 125 -3.59 -4.09 -1.44
CA VAL A 125 -2.62 -4.85 -0.65
C VAL A 125 -3.25 -5.32 0.65
N TYR A 126 -3.19 -6.62 0.90
CA TYR A 126 -3.64 -7.24 2.13
C TYR A 126 -2.44 -7.82 2.87
N VAL A 127 -2.38 -7.61 4.19
CA VAL A 127 -1.23 -8.02 4.99
C VAL A 127 -1.70 -8.79 6.21
N LYS A 128 -1.09 -9.95 6.44
CA LYS A 128 -1.27 -10.77 7.63
C LYS A 128 0.08 -10.90 8.35
N VAL A 129 0.05 -10.77 9.68
CA VAL A 129 1.23 -10.96 10.53
C VAL A 129 1.00 -12.13 11.47
N GLU A 130 1.99 -13.00 11.59
CA GLU A 130 2.01 -14.13 12.52
C GLU A 130 3.16 -13.97 13.52
N GLY A 131 3.03 -14.56 14.71
CA GLY A 131 4.11 -14.58 15.70
C GLY A 131 4.35 -13.27 16.45
N VAL A 132 3.35 -12.38 16.50
CA VAL A 132 3.35 -11.12 17.27
C VAL A 132 2.02 -10.98 18.01
N ASP A 133 2.01 -11.26 19.31
CA ASP A 133 0.79 -11.23 20.12
C ASP A 133 0.44 -9.82 20.65
N ASP A 134 1.46 -8.96 20.78
CA ASP A 134 1.29 -7.59 21.26
C ASP A 134 0.72 -6.69 20.15
N GLY A 135 -0.59 -6.43 20.22
CA GLY A 135 -1.30 -5.61 19.24
C GLY A 135 -0.81 -4.16 19.16
N GLU A 136 -0.34 -3.58 20.27
CA GLU A 136 0.21 -2.22 20.26
C GLU A 136 1.59 -2.19 19.60
N LEU A 137 2.40 -3.23 19.81
CA LEU A 137 3.66 -3.39 19.09
C LEU A 137 3.43 -3.54 17.58
N LEU A 138 2.47 -4.37 17.18
CA LEU A 138 2.12 -4.56 15.77
C LEU A 138 1.64 -3.25 15.13
N LYS A 139 0.74 -2.54 15.81
CA LYS A 139 0.23 -1.24 15.36
C LYS A 139 1.37 -0.23 15.21
N ALA A 140 2.25 -0.12 16.21
CA ALA A 140 3.41 0.77 16.16
C ALA A 140 4.37 0.39 15.03
N GLY A 141 4.60 -0.90 14.78
CA GLY A 141 5.39 -1.38 13.63
C GLY A 141 4.77 -0.99 12.28
N HIS A 142 3.44 -1.11 12.15
CA HIS A 142 2.73 -0.69 10.94
C HIS A 142 2.73 0.84 10.76
N GLU A 143 2.61 1.60 11.85
CA GLU A 143 2.77 3.05 11.83
C GLU A 143 4.20 3.46 11.46
N PHE A 144 5.22 2.71 11.89
CA PHE A 144 6.61 2.98 11.56
C PHE A 144 6.96 2.65 10.09
N CYS A 145 6.31 1.63 9.51
CA CYS A 145 6.59 1.11 8.18
C CYS A 145 6.39 2.14 7.04
N PRO A 146 7.45 2.48 6.26
CA PRO A 146 7.33 3.36 5.10
C PRO A 146 6.32 2.90 4.04
N TYR A 147 6.28 1.61 3.72
CA TYR A 147 5.30 1.06 2.76
C TYR A 147 3.87 1.16 3.33
N GLY A 148 3.67 0.88 4.62
CA GLY A 148 2.39 1.08 5.28
C GLY A 148 1.90 2.53 5.22
N ARG A 149 2.80 3.49 5.46
CA ARG A 149 2.50 4.93 5.31
C ARG A 149 2.16 5.30 3.87
N LEU A 150 2.92 4.81 2.89
CA LEU A 150 2.69 5.07 1.46
C LEU A 150 1.26 4.71 1.04
N PHE A 151 0.75 3.54 1.46
CA PHE A 151 -0.60 3.09 1.11
C PHE A 151 -1.73 3.80 1.88
N ARG A 152 -1.41 4.45 3.02
CA ARG A 152 -2.40 5.19 3.82
C ARG A 152 -2.49 6.68 3.43
N GLU A 153 -1.35 7.32 3.22
CA GLU A 153 -1.25 8.77 3.03
C GLU A 153 -1.04 9.14 1.54
N GLY A 154 -0.23 8.35 0.83
CA GLY A 154 0.22 8.63 -0.54
C GLY A 154 1.66 9.18 -0.58
N GLY A 155 2.33 8.96 -1.71
CA GLY A 155 3.71 9.39 -1.94
C GLY A 155 3.83 10.21 -3.22
N ILE A 156 5.02 10.78 -3.45
CA ILE A 156 5.33 11.55 -4.65
C ILE A 156 5.84 10.60 -5.73
N ALA A 157 5.29 10.72 -6.94
CA ALA A 157 5.81 10.11 -8.15
C ALA A 157 5.90 11.18 -9.24
N GLU A 158 7.11 11.49 -9.67
CA GLU A 158 7.38 12.48 -10.71
C GLU A 158 7.84 11.76 -11.99
N ILE A 159 7.25 12.15 -13.13
CA ILE A 159 7.61 11.62 -14.44
C ILE A 159 8.21 12.77 -15.25
N SER A 160 9.46 12.64 -15.65
CA SER A 160 10.16 13.57 -16.53
C SER A 160 10.60 12.88 -17.82
N LYS A 161 10.76 13.66 -18.88
CA LYS A 161 11.31 13.20 -20.17
C LYS A 161 12.77 13.65 -20.25
N SER A 162 13.64 12.78 -20.76
CA SER A 162 15.02 13.10 -21.13
C SER A 162 15.09 14.02 -22.34
#